data_AF-A0A7V5WL79-F1
#
_entry.id   AF-A0A7V5WL79-F1
#
_cell.length_a   1.000
_cell.length_b   1.000
_cell.length_c   1.000
_cell.angle_alpha   90.00
_cell.angle_beta   90.00
_cell.angle_gamma   90.00
#
_symmetry.space_group_name_H-M   'P 1'
#
loop_
_entity.id
_entity.type
_entity.pdbx_description
1 polymer ?
#
loop_
_entity_poly.entity_id
_entity_poly.type
_entity_poly.pdbx_seq_one_letter_code
_entity_poly.pdbx_strand_id
1 'polypeptide(L)'
;MTKAVRGLPAVRTLPRPIFGPGDGQNKGRIMTTEKSSGCLLAGDIGGTKTSLALFGPDKGNLLPLAEKTVNNDTASGLEEIIASFLGEQTVRPGSACFGVAGPVINNRAHMTNLPWTVDARGLRQRFGMRSVILINDLVATAMGAVSLPAGQLHTLNRGRPDHGGAVAVIAPGTGLGQAFLVRYRGRFLPFPSEGGHCAFAPASEQQARLLAFMSRRLDHVSAEQVCSGIGIPSLYDFLRADRPGRVATRGTAGNGDRTRAIVEAALAAGKEGDDPLAAEALALFVAILATESANLVLKILATGGLYIGGGLPPRILPYLTAKAFLGDFCRGRHRQMLARVPVHVILEPRTALIGAAAYACAFDSGARDRP
;
A
#
# COMPACT_ATOMS: atom_id res chain seq x y z
N MET A 1 11.58 60.16 -5.45
CA MET A 1 12.42 60.35 -4.25
C MET A 1 13.19 59.07 -3.98
N THR A 2 14.49 59.23 -3.91
CA THR A 2 15.56 58.24 -3.91
C THR A 2 15.60 57.44 -2.61
N LYS A 3 15.87 56.13 -2.68
CA LYS A 3 16.93 55.49 -1.88
C LYS A 3 17.20 54.07 -2.38
N ALA A 4 18.41 53.92 -2.90
CA ALA A 4 19.09 52.67 -3.20
C ALA A 4 19.60 52.02 -1.92
N VAL A 5 19.60 50.68 -1.88
CA VAL A 5 20.43 49.90 -0.95
C VAL A 5 21.29 48.95 -1.77
N ARG A 6 22.60 49.07 -1.55
CA ARG A 6 23.70 48.33 -2.16
C ARG A 6 23.90 46.98 -1.48
N GLY A 7 24.47 46.03 -2.24
CA GLY A 7 25.54 45.16 -1.73
C GLY A 7 25.18 43.68 -1.51
N LEU A 8 25.31 42.87 -2.56
CA LEU A 8 25.51 41.41 -2.44
C LEU A 8 27.01 41.11 -2.69
N PRO A 9 27.70 40.37 -1.80
CA PRO A 9 29.06 39.92 -2.08
C PRO A 9 29.07 38.64 -2.93
N ALA A 10 30.17 38.51 -3.68
CA ALA A 10 30.41 37.55 -4.76
C ALA A 10 30.46 36.08 -4.33
N VAL A 11 30.05 35.24 -5.29
CA VAL A 11 30.12 33.77 -5.29
C VAL A 11 31.59 33.32 -5.17
N ARG A 12 31.91 32.59 -4.09
CA ARG A 12 33.16 31.82 -3.99
C ARG A 12 33.00 30.47 -4.68
N THR A 13 33.78 30.26 -5.73
CA THR A 13 33.97 28.99 -6.44
C THR A 13 34.65 27.95 -5.52
N LEU A 14 34.06 26.75 -5.41
CA LEU A 14 34.66 25.59 -4.76
C LEU A 14 35.62 24.86 -5.72
N PRO A 15 36.75 24.29 -5.23
CA PRO A 15 37.72 23.61 -6.08
C PRO A 15 37.28 22.19 -6.45
N ARG A 16 37.60 21.78 -7.69
CA ARG A 16 37.44 20.41 -8.23
C ARG A 16 38.43 19.44 -7.55
N PRO A 17 38.07 18.17 -7.31
CA PRO A 17 39.05 17.15 -6.95
C PRO A 17 39.79 16.61 -8.18
N ILE A 18 41.11 16.50 -8.02
CA ILE A 18 42.06 15.85 -8.93
C ILE A 18 42.18 14.38 -8.49
N PHE A 19 42.03 13.43 -9.41
CA PHE A 19 42.48 12.05 -9.22
C PHE A 19 43.43 11.67 -10.36
N GLY A 20 44.67 11.34 -10.00
CA GLY A 20 45.63 10.62 -10.83
C GLY A 20 45.82 9.19 -10.31
N PRO A 21 46.29 8.24 -11.14
CA PRO A 21 46.33 6.82 -10.80
C PRO A 21 47.63 6.45 -10.07
N GLY A 22 47.53 5.53 -9.11
CA GLY A 22 48.67 4.91 -8.44
C GLY A 22 48.51 3.39 -8.44
N ASP A 23 49.37 2.73 -9.21
CA ASP A 23 49.58 1.29 -9.25
C ASP A 23 50.16 0.78 -7.92
N GLY A 24 49.78 -0.45 -7.55
CA GLY A 24 50.35 -1.15 -6.40
C GLY A 24 49.78 -2.55 -6.25
N GLN A 25 50.40 -3.52 -6.93
CA GLN A 25 50.16 -4.94 -6.72
C GLN A 25 50.58 -5.37 -5.31
N ASN A 26 49.75 -6.16 -4.62
CA ASN A 26 50.27 -7.15 -3.67
C ASN A 26 49.37 -8.40 -3.61
N LYS A 27 50.00 -9.56 -3.67
CA LYS A 27 49.41 -10.91 -3.75
C LYS A 27 49.10 -11.45 -2.36
N GLY A 28 48.01 -12.22 -2.27
CA GLY A 28 47.97 -13.46 -1.47
C GLY A 28 47.58 -13.36 0.01
N ARG A 29 46.28 -13.34 0.28
CA ARG A 29 45.71 -14.05 1.44
C ARG A 29 44.29 -14.49 1.11
N ILE A 30 44.11 -15.78 0.85
CA ILE A 30 42.80 -16.40 0.71
C ILE A 30 42.17 -16.42 2.10
N MET A 31 41.39 -15.38 2.39
CA MET A 31 40.39 -15.37 3.44
C MET A 31 39.06 -15.53 2.71
N THR A 32 38.42 -16.68 2.86
CA THR A 32 37.01 -16.88 2.53
C THR A 32 36.18 -16.00 3.46
N THR A 33 36.17 -14.71 3.15
CA THR A 33 35.18 -13.77 3.65
C THR A 33 33.96 -13.98 2.77
N GLU A 34 32.98 -14.73 3.27
CA GLU A 34 31.61 -14.53 2.80
C GLU A 34 31.27 -13.07 3.11
N LYS A 35 31.53 -12.20 2.12
CA LYS A 35 31.10 -10.81 2.18
C LYS A 35 29.61 -10.85 2.46
N SER A 36 29.20 -10.35 3.62
CA SER A 36 27.85 -9.86 3.87
C SER A 36 27.62 -8.73 2.86
N SER A 37 27.29 -9.14 1.63
CA SER A 37 27.10 -8.26 0.49
C SER A 37 25.89 -7.39 0.81
N GLY A 38 25.84 -6.17 0.28
CA GLY A 38 24.77 -5.19 0.53
C GLY A 38 23.36 -5.61 0.06
N CYS A 39 23.13 -6.92 -0.07
CA CYS A 39 21.88 -7.57 -0.37
C CYS A 39 20.88 -7.40 0.79
N LEU A 40 19.63 -7.18 0.42
CA LEU A 40 18.50 -6.93 1.31
C LEU A 40 17.45 -8.02 1.10
N LEU A 41 16.97 -8.62 2.19
CA LEU A 41 15.78 -9.46 2.16
C LEU A 41 14.55 -8.60 2.44
N ALA A 42 13.63 -8.51 1.49
CA ALA A 42 12.33 -7.93 1.73
C ALA A 42 11.27 -9.02 1.85
N GLY A 43 10.22 -8.75 2.61
CA GLY A 43 9.04 -9.62 2.62
C GLY A 43 7.74 -8.88 2.81
N ASP A 44 6.68 -9.44 2.25
CA ASP A 44 5.28 -9.09 2.45
C ASP A 44 4.57 -10.28 3.12
N ILE A 45 4.24 -10.13 4.40
CA ILE A 45 3.66 -11.18 5.25
C ILE A 45 2.19 -10.84 5.44
N GLY A 46 1.34 -11.46 4.61
CA GLY A 46 -0.12 -11.38 4.72
C GLY A 46 -0.70 -12.45 5.65
N GLY A 47 -2.03 -12.51 5.71
CA GLY A 47 -2.73 -13.57 6.47
C GLY A 47 -2.62 -14.95 5.82
N THR A 48 -2.74 -15.03 4.49
CA THR A 48 -2.75 -16.33 3.79
C THR A 48 -1.43 -16.65 3.10
N LYS A 49 -0.67 -15.66 2.66
CA LYS A 49 0.57 -15.87 1.91
C LYS A 49 1.69 -14.99 2.44
N THR A 50 2.91 -15.46 2.26
CA THR A 50 4.14 -14.70 2.49
C THR A 50 4.94 -14.66 1.19
N SER A 51 5.30 -13.47 0.75
CA SER A 51 6.20 -13.25 -0.40
C SER A 51 7.54 -12.74 0.11
N LEU A 52 8.64 -13.36 -0.31
CA LEU A 52 10.01 -12.96 0.02
C LEU A 52 10.77 -12.65 -1.27
N ALA A 53 11.66 -11.65 -1.22
CA ALA A 53 12.61 -11.39 -2.30
C ALA A 53 13.97 -10.90 -1.79
N LEU A 54 15.02 -11.28 -2.51
CA LEU A 54 16.36 -10.72 -2.34
C LEU A 54 16.58 -9.59 -3.34
N PHE A 55 17.12 -8.47 -2.87
CA PHE A 55 17.48 -7.33 -3.68
C PHE A 55 18.99 -7.11 -3.63
N GLY A 56 19.57 -6.76 -4.79
CA GLY A 56 20.99 -6.45 -4.88
C GLY A 56 21.39 -5.18 -4.12
N PRO A 57 22.71 -4.88 -4.04
CA PRO A 57 23.23 -3.70 -3.35
C PRO A 57 22.88 -2.37 -4.03
N ASP A 58 22.38 -2.40 -5.28
CA ASP A 58 21.95 -1.21 -5.99
C ASP A 58 20.60 -0.73 -5.46
N LYS A 59 20.66 0.25 -4.54
CA LYS A 59 19.48 0.86 -3.91
C LYS A 59 18.55 1.59 -4.89
N GLY A 60 19.01 1.89 -6.11
CA GLY A 60 18.21 2.58 -7.13
C GLY A 60 17.40 1.65 -8.01
N ASN A 61 17.74 0.36 -8.05
CA ASN A 61 17.13 -0.64 -8.91
C ASN A 61 16.52 -1.77 -8.07
N LEU A 62 15.24 -1.60 -7.69
CA LEU A 62 14.48 -2.58 -6.90
C LEU A 62 13.97 -3.75 -7.76
N LEU A 63 14.86 -4.38 -8.53
CA LEU A 63 14.60 -5.63 -9.22
C LEU A 63 15.06 -6.80 -8.34
N PRO A 64 14.19 -7.79 -8.08
CA PRO A 64 14.54 -8.92 -7.24
C PRO A 64 15.56 -9.84 -7.95
N LEU A 65 16.59 -10.26 -7.21
CA LEU A 65 17.54 -11.30 -7.60
C LEU A 65 16.91 -12.69 -7.51
N ALA A 66 16.03 -12.87 -6.53
CA ALA A 66 15.25 -14.07 -6.29
C ALA A 66 13.95 -13.66 -5.60
N GLU A 67 12.86 -14.35 -5.89
CA GLU A 67 11.54 -14.12 -5.30
C GLU A 67 10.82 -15.45 -5.09
N LYS A 68 10.12 -15.61 -3.97
CA LYS A 68 9.29 -16.79 -3.68
C LYS A 68 8.06 -16.39 -2.89
N THR A 69 6.91 -16.95 -3.26
CA THR A 69 5.66 -16.81 -2.49
C THR A 69 5.24 -18.17 -1.95
N VAL A 70 4.91 -18.23 -0.67
CA VAL A 70 4.54 -19.45 0.05
C VAL A 70 3.16 -19.26 0.69
N ASN A 71 2.36 -20.32 0.75
CA ASN A 71 1.11 -20.32 1.51
C ASN A 71 1.43 -20.50 3.00
N ASN A 72 0.83 -19.69 3.86
CA ASN A 72 1.18 -19.68 5.28
C ASN A 72 0.68 -20.94 6.01
N ASP A 73 -0.31 -21.65 5.46
CA ASP A 73 -0.79 -22.93 6.02
C ASP A 73 0.25 -24.08 5.93
N THR A 74 1.28 -23.94 5.10
CA THR A 74 2.33 -24.94 4.95
C THR A 74 3.56 -24.70 5.85
N ALA A 75 3.53 -23.69 6.72
CA ALA A 75 4.67 -23.32 7.56
C ALA A 75 4.26 -23.10 9.02
N SER A 76 5.15 -23.47 9.94
CA SER A 76 4.97 -23.24 11.37
C SER A 76 5.21 -21.79 11.79
N GLY A 77 5.96 -21.03 10.99
CA GLY A 77 6.29 -19.63 11.26
C GLY A 77 7.12 -18.99 10.14
N LEU A 78 7.32 -17.67 10.24
CA LEU A 78 8.06 -16.90 9.24
C LEU A 78 9.53 -17.35 9.13
N GLU A 79 10.13 -17.77 10.25
CA GLU A 79 11.51 -18.25 10.29
C GLU A 79 11.71 -19.49 9.41
N GLU A 80 10.73 -20.39 9.35
CA GLU A 80 10.79 -21.57 8.50
C GLU A 80 10.79 -21.19 7.02
N ILE A 81 9.92 -20.24 6.65
CA ILE A 81 9.82 -19.72 5.28
C ILE A 81 11.13 -19.03 4.88
N ILE A 82 11.70 -18.19 5.75
CA ILE A 82 12.98 -17.52 5.49
C ILE A 82 14.10 -18.56 5.36
N ALA A 83 14.17 -19.56 6.24
CA ALA A 83 15.20 -20.59 6.18
C ALA A 83 15.12 -21.41 4.88
N SER A 84 13.92 -21.82 4.48
CA SER A 84 13.69 -22.52 3.21
C SER A 84 14.10 -21.66 2.03
N PHE A 85 13.64 -20.40 1.98
CA PHE A 85 13.95 -19.49 0.88
C PHE A 85 15.46 -19.24 0.76
N LEU A 86 16.15 -18.93 1.86
CA LEU A 86 17.60 -18.67 1.86
C LEU A 86 18.42 -19.94 1.60
N GLY A 87 17.93 -21.12 1.98
CA GLY A 87 18.57 -22.41 1.68
C GLY A 87 18.73 -22.65 0.17
N GLU A 88 17.85 -22.08 -0.65
CA GLU A 88 17.87 -22.16 -2.11
C GLU A 88 18.80 -21.11 -2.74
N GLN A 89 19.32 -20.15 -1.97
CA GLN A 89 20.13 -19.03 -2.48
C GLN A 89 21.61 -19.18 -2.14
N THR A 90 22.47 -18.68 -3.02
CA THR A 90 23.91 -18.55 -2.79
C THR A 90 24.28 -17.24 -2.08
N VAL A 91 23.45 -16.20 -2.24
CA VAL A 91 23.64 -14.89 -1.61
C VAL A 91 22.97 -14.86 -0.23
N ARG A 92 23.63 -14.23 0.74
CA ARG A 92 23.10 -14.01 2.09
C ARG A 92 22.82 -12.53 2.32
N PRO A 93 21.62 -12.15 2.77
CA PRO A 93 21.26 -10.76 3.01
C PRO A 93 21.97 -10.22 4.24
N GLY A 94 22.48 -8.99 4.16
CA GLY A 94 23.06 -8.28 5.30
C GLY A 94 22.02 -7.52 6.15
N SER A 95 20.80 -7.37 5.63
CA SER A 95 19.69 -6.65 6.25
C SER A 95 18.35 -7.24 5.79
N ALA A 96 17.28 -7.00 6.55
CA ALA A 96 15.93 -7.37 6.13
C ALA A 96 14.87 -6.32 6.51
N CYS A 97 13.82 -6.23 5.68
CA CYS A 97 12.62 -5.44 5.98
C CYS A 97 11.37 -6.23 5.64
N PHE A 98 10.42 -6.29 6.56
CA PHE A 98 9.22 -7.11 6.44
C PHE A 98 7.98 -6.24 6.67
N GLY A 99 7.12 -6.13 5.65
CA GLY A 99 5.76 -5.61 5.77
C GLY A 99 4.87 -6.69 6.38
N VAL A 100 4.17 -6.38 7.48
CA VAL A 100 3.34 -7.36 8.21
C VAL A 100 1.90 -6.87 8.36
N ALA A 101 0.95 -7.79 8.17
CA ALA A 101 -0.48 -7.57 8.38
C ALA A 101 -0.85 -7.55 9.88
N GLY A 102 -0.45 -6.48 10.55
CA GLY A 102 -0.77 -6.21 11.96
C GLY A 102 0.01 -5.04 12.54
N PRO A 103 -0.30 -4.63 13.78
CA PRO A 103 0.42 -3.56 14.46
C PRO A 103 1.86 -3.99 14.78
N VAL A 104 2.82 -3.11 14.50
CA VAL A 104 4.22 -3.30 14.85
C VAL A 104 4.54 -2.45 16.08
N ILE A 105 4.89 -3.10 17.19
CA ILE A 105 5.26 -2.45 18.45
C ILE A 105 6.63 -2.95 18.86
N ASN A 106 7.57 -2.03 19.11
CA ASN A 106 8.95 -2.38 19.49
C ASN A 106 9.62 -3.36 18.51
N ASN A 107 9.36 -3.21 17.21
CA ASN A 107 9.89 -4.06 16.14
C ASN A 107 9.49 -5.55 16.26
N ARG A 108 8.33 -5.79 16.88
CA ARG A 108 7.67 -7.09 17.04
C ARG A 108 6.22 -6.96 16.59
N ALA A 109 5.66 -8.01 15.98
CA ALA A 109 4.29 -8.02 15.50
C ALA A 109 3.58 -9.32 15.82
N HIS A 110 2.33 -9.19 16.26
CA HIS A 110 1.38 -10.30 16.33
C HIS A 110 0.49 -10.21 15.09
N MET A 111 0.46 -11.28 14.30
CA MET A 111 -0.25 -11.27 13.02
C MET A 111 -1.76 -11.32 13.25
N THR A 112 -2.52 -10.50 12.52
CA THR A 112 -3.98 -10.36 12.73
C THR A 112 -4.73 -11.66 12.41
N ASN A 113 -4.28 -12.38 11.37
CA ASN A 113 -4.96 -13.57 10.84
C ASN A 113 -4.10 -14.84 10.90
N LEU A 114 -3.00 -14.82 11.66
CA LEU A 114 -2.11 -15.96 11.84
C LEU A 114 -1.69 -16.05 13.31
N PRO A 115 -1.49 -17.25 13.87
CA PRO A 115 -0.99 -17.44 15.23
C PRO A 115 0.52 -17.17 15.34
N TRP A 116 1.09 -16.35 14.45
CA TRP A 116 2.51 -16.08 14.39
C TRP A 116 2.86 -14.81 15.16
N THR A 117 3.99 -14.88 15.84
CA THR A 117 4.66 -13.71 16.40
C THR A 117 5.97 -13.51 15.65
N VAL A 118 6.11 -12.39 14.98
CA VAL A 118 7.34 -12.03 14.28
C VAL A 118 8.17 -11.13 15.18
N ASP A 119 9.35 -11.59 15.59
CA ASP A 119 10.31 -10.82 16.38
C ASP A 119 11.57 -10.52 15.58
N ALA A 120 11.78 -9.25 15.23
CA ALA A 120 12.95 -8.84 14.47
C ALA A 120 14.27 -9.17 15.15
N ARG A 121 14.33 -9.16 16.49
CA ARG A 121 15.55 -9.49 17.22
C ARG A 121 15.91 -10.97 17.05
N GLY A 122 14.93 -11.86 17.21
CA GLY A 122 15.07 -13.29 16.95
C GLY A 122 15.49 -13.58 15.52
N LEU A 123 14.83 -12.96 14.52
CA LEU A 123 15.21 -13.09 13.10
C LEU A 123 16.65 -12.65 12.84
N ARG A 124 17.03 -11.49 13.39
CA ARG A 124 18.39 -10.95 13.24
C ARG A 124 19.45 -11.92 13.75
N GLN A 125 19.23 -12.49 14.93
CA GLN A 125 20.16 -13.45 15.55
C GLN A 125 20.20 -14.78 14.79
N ARG A 126 19.03 -15.31 14.40
CA ARG A 126 18.92 -16.60 13.70
C ARG A 126 19.58 -16.60 12.32
N PHE A 127 19.47 -15.50 11.59
CA PHE A 127 19.96 -15.42 10.20
C PHE A 127 21.23 -14.57 10.03
N GLY A 128 21.87 -14.14 11.13
CA GLY A 128 23.14 -13.39 11.07
C GLY A 128 23.05 -12.03 10.37
N MET A 129 21.87 -11.42 10.34
CA MET A 129 21.65 -10.13 9.68
C MET A 129 22.13 -8.98 10.58
N ARG A 130 22.58 -7.87 9.99
CA ARG A 130 22.97 -6.67 10.77
C ARG A 130 21.75 -5.92 11.30
N SER A 131 20.70 -5.86 10.49
CA SER A 131 19.44 -5.17 10.78
C SER A 131 18.25 -5.99 10.28
N VAL A 132 17.17 -5.99 11.07
CA VAL A 132 15.86 -6.50 10.66
C VAL A 132 14.83 -5.46 11.11
N ILE A 133 13.99 -5.02 10.19
CA ILE A 133 12.95 -4.03 10.44
C ILE A 133 11.59 -4.64 10.10
N LEU A 134 10.63 -4.52 11.01
CA LEU A 134 9.23 -4.78 10.74
C LEU A 134 8.54 -3.43 10.52
N ILE A 135 7.68 -3.38 9.51
CA ILE A 135 6.80 -2.25 9.21
C ILE A 135 5.39 -2.79 8.97
N ASN A 136 4.40 -1.95 9.18
CA ASN A 136 3.04 -2.29 8.78
C ASN A 136 2.96 -2.49 7.24
N ASP A 137 2.11 -3.41 6.80
CA ASP A 137 1.86 -3.75 5.39
C ASP A 137 1.39 -2.56 4.54
N LEU A 138 0.55 -1.68 5.07
CA LEU A 138 0.12 -0.47 4.38
C LEU A 138 1.23 0.58 4.30
N VAL A 139 2.11 0.65 5.30
CA VAL A 139 3.34 1.45 5.23
C VAL A 139 4.25 0.94 4.11
N ALA A 140 4.43 -0.38 4.01
CA ALA A 140 5.16 -1.00 2.92
C ALA A 140 4.50 -0.66 1.57
N THR A 141 3.19 -0.86 1.46
CA THR A 141 2.43 -0.51 0.24
C THR A 141 2.60 0.95 -0.15
N ALA A 142 2.56 1.88 0.82
CA ALA A 142 2.74 3.30 0.55
C ALA A 142 4.14 3.63 0.01
N MET A 143 5.19 3.09 0.64
CA MET A 143 6.57 3.24 0.15
C MET A 143 6.74 2.64 -1.25
N GLY A 144 6.11 1.49 -1.51
CA GLY A 144 6.14 0.86 -2.82
C GLY A 144 5.45 1.70 -3.89
N ALA A 145 4.26 2.24 -3.59
CA ALA A 145 3.45 3.00 -4.53
C ALA A 145 4.18 4.19 -5.16
N VAL A 146 4.97 4.92 -4.36
CA VAL A 146 5.79 6.05 -4.84
C VAL A 146 7.10 5.64 -5.53
N SER A 147 7.43 4.36 -5.51
CA SER A 147 8.58 3.78 -6.21
C SER A 147 8.22 3.08 -7.52
N LEU A 148 6.92 2.91 -7.82
CA LEU A 148 6.50 2.23 -9.05
C LEU A 148 6.67 3.12 -10.29
N PRO A 149 7.08 2.53 -11.43
CA PRO A 149 7.03 3.22 -12.71
C PRO A 149 5.57 3.43 -13.17
N ALA A 150 5.35 4.42 -14.03
CA ALA A 150 4.01 4.78 -14.52
C ALA A 150 3.26 3.61 -15.20
N GLY A 151 3.97 2.67 -15.83
CA GLY A 151 3.38 1.49 -16.47
C GLY A 151 2.74 0.48 -15.49
N GLN A 152 3.01 0.62 -14.19
CA GLN A 152 2.43 -0.22 -13.13
C GLN A 152 1.27 0.48 -12.39
N LEU A 153 0.79 1.60 -12.93
CA LEU A 153 -0.29 2.40 -12.37
C LEU A 153 -1.37 2.65 -13.43
N HIS A 154 -2.64 2.51 -13.05
CA HIS A 154 -3.75 3.00 -13.84
C HIS A 154 -4.19 4.38 -13.32
N THR A 155 -4.08 5.42 -14.15
CA THR A 155 -4.33 6.80 -13.70
C THR A 155 -5.78 7.20 -13.91
N LEU A 156 -6.52 7.44 -12.82
CA LEU A 156 -7.89 7.96 -12.83
C LEU A 156 -7.91 9.48 -12.98
N ASN A 157 -6.95 10.15 -12.35
CA ASN A 157 -6.75 11.59 -12.50
C ASN A 157 -5.26 11.87 -12.65
N ARG A 158 -4.86 12.52 -13.75
CA ARG A 158 -3.47 12.95 -13.91
C ARG A 158 -3.11 14.04 -12.89
N GLY A 159 -4.07 14.91 -12.55
CA GLY A 159 -3.87 16.01 -11.62
C GLY A 159 -2.65 16.88 -11.94
N ARG A 160 -2.11 17.51 -10.91
CA ARG A 160 -0.83 18.21 -10.90
C ARG A 160 -0.16 17.92 -9.55
N PRO A 161 0.77 16.95 -9.49
CA PRO A 161 1.40 16.57 -8.22
C PRO A 161 2.13 17.78 -7.62
N ASP A 162 1.89 18.04 -6.34
CA ASP A 162 2.78 18.86 -5.54
C ASP A 162 3.93 17.99 -5.05
N HIS A 163 5.12 18.20 -5.60
CA HIS A 163 6.32 17.43 -5.20
C HIS A 163 6.72 17.64 -3.74
N GLY A 164 6.22 18.68 -3.06
CA GLY A 164 6.36 18.90 -1.62
C GLY A 164 5.24 18.31 -0.78
N GLY A 165 4.13 17.90 -1.40
CA GLY A 165 2.91 17.45 -0.74
C GLY A 165 3.00 16.07 -0.11
N ALA A 166 2.06 15.79 0.79
CA ALA A 166 1.86 14.45 1.32
C ALA A 166 1.27 13.52 0.24
N VAL A 167 1.47 12.21 0.42
CA VAL A 167 0.86 11.17 -0.42
C VAL A 167 -0.03 10.30 0.46
N ALA A 168 -1.24 10.02 0.00
CA ALA A 168 -2.17 9.10 0.66
C ALA A 168 -2.21 7.76 -0.07
N VAL A 169 -2.34 6.67 0.70
CA VAL A 169 -2.65 5.34 0.18
C VAL A 169 -3.89 4.81 0.88
N ILE A 170 -4.86 4.34 0.07
CA ILE A 170 -6.07 3.66 0.51
C ILE A 170 -6.15 2.31 -0.19
N ALA A 171 -6.38 1.22 0.55
CA ALA A 171 -6.29 -0.13 0.00
C ALA A 171 -7.47 -0.99 0.46
N PRO A 172 -8.59 -1.02 -0.29
CA PRO A 172 -9.63 -2.00 -0.04
C PRO A 172 -9.17 -3.39 -0.49
N GLY A 173 -9.13 -4.32 0.46
CA GLY A 173 -8.85 -5.74 0.28
C GLY A 173 -9.95 -6.55 0.97
N THR A 174 -9.60 -7.49 1.84
CA THR A 174 -10.56 -8.07 2.78
C THR A 174 -11.13 -6.98 3.69
N GLY A 175 -10.26 -6.21 4.33
CA GLY A 175 -10.57 -4.99 5.09
C GLY A 175 -10.22 -3.71 4.31
N LEU A 176 -10.06 -2.59 5.04
CA LEU A 176 -9.71 -1.29 4.47
C LEU A 176 -8.47 -0.70 5.14
N GLY A 177 -7.33 -0.82 4.46
CA GLY A 177 -6.07 -0.21 4.90
C GLY A 177 -5.94 1.25 4.48
N GLN A 178 -5.36 2.08 5.34
CA GLN A 178 -4.98 3.45 5.02
C GLN A 178 -3.59 3.78 5.58
N ALA A 179 -2.75 4.44 4.79
CA ALA A 179 -1.46 4.97 5.24
C ALA A 179 -1.14 6.25 4.48
N PHE A 180 -0.14 6.97 4.95
CA PHE A 180 0.30 8.18 4.27
C PHE A 180 1.79 8.43 4.40
N LEU A 181 2.32 9.20 3.47
CA LEU A 181 3.70 9.64 3.43
C LEU A 181 3.76 11.15 3.54
N VAL A 182 4.56 11.67 4.46
CA VAL A 182 4.86 13.11 4.54
C VAL A 182 6.26 13.33 3.99
N ARG A 183 6.43 14.35 3.15
CA ARG A 183 7.76 14.70 2.66
C ARG A 183 8.49 15.56 3.68
N TYR A 184 9.67 15.12 4.09
CA TYR A 184 10.56 15.86 4.98
C TYR A 184 12.01 15.76 4.48
N ARG A 185 12.66 16.91 4.31
CA ARG A 185 14.06 17.02 3.82
C ARG A 185 14.35 16.15 2.58
N GLY A 186 13.42 16.17 1.62
CA GLY A 186 13.56 15.44 0.35
C GLY A 186 13.25 13.94 0.41
N ARG A 187 12.83 13.41 1.57
CA ARG A 187 12.49 12.00 1.77
C ARG A 187 11.03 11.84 2.16
N PHE A 188 10.45 10.69 1.86
CA PHE A 188 9.13 10.31 2.38
C PHE A 188 9.29 9.66 3.75
N LEU A 189 8.56 10.19 4.73
CA LEU A 189 8.37 9.59 6.04
C LEU A 189 7.01 8.89 6.05
N PRO A 190 6.95 7.57 6.18
CA PRO A 190 5.70 6.84 6.20
C PRO A 190 5.05 6.81 7.57
N PHE A 191 3.73 6.88 7.60
CA PHE A 191 2.92 6.78 8.80
C PHE A 191 1.79 5.76 8.60
N PRO A 192 1.69 4.75 9.49
CA PRO A 192 0.54 3.84 9.50
C PRO A 192 -0.71 4.57 10.01
N SER A 193 -1.88 4.06 9.68
CA SER A 193 -3.13 4.51 10.29
C SER A 193 -4.18 3.40 10.30
N GLU A 194 -5.10 3.46 11.26
CA GLU A 194 -6.31 2.64 11.30
C GLU A 194 -7.50 3.41 10.70
N GLY A 195 -7.25 4.20 9.67
CA GLY A 195 -8.23 5.14 9.11
C GLY A 195 -9.48 4.44 8.54
N GLY A 196 -9.36 3.19 8.09
CA GLY A 196 -10.51 2.38 7.67
C GLY A 196 -11.52 2.08 8.79
N HIS A 197 -11.10 2.13 10.06
CA HIS A 197 -11.97 1.94 11.22
C HIS A 197 -12.66 3.24 11.67
N CYS A 198 -12.37 4.39 11.05
CA CYS A 198 -13.12 5.62 11.29
C CYS A 198 -14.58 5.49 10.82
N ALA A 199 -15.47 6.32 11.38
CA ALA A 199 -16.90 6.30 11.04
C ALA A 199 -17.15 6.55 9.55
N PHE A 200 -18.09 5.80 8.98
CA PHE A 200 -18.60 6.03 7.64
C PHE A 200 -19.34 7.38 7.57
N ALA A 201 -18.94 8.24 6.64
CA ALA A 201 -19.55 9.54 6.41
C ALA A 201 -20.40 9.53 5.11
N PRO A 202 -21.72 9.28 5.18
CA PRO A 202 -22.56 9.16 3.99
C PRO A 202 -22.62 10.47 3.20
N ALA A 203 -22.48 10.38 1.88
CA ALA A 203 -22.41 11.51 0.97
C ALA A 203 -23.67 11.73 0.12
N SER A 204 -24.67 10.84 0.24
CA SER A 204 -25.93 10.89 -0.49
C SER A 204 -27.07 10.34 0.36
N GLU A 205 -28.31 10.59 -0.04
CA GLU A 205 -29.48 10.01 0.65
C GLU A 205 -29.47 8.48 0.63
N GLN A 206 -29.03 7.87 -0.47
CA GLN A 206 -28.88 6.42 -0.56
C GLN A 206 -27.84 5.91 0.45
N GLN A 207 -26.70 6.60 0.59
CA GLN A 207 -25.69 6.26 1.58
C GLN A 207 -26.17 6.51 3.02
N ALA A 208 -27.02 7.51 3.25
CA ALA A 208 -27.63 7.74 4.57
C ALA A 208 -28.60 6.60 4.94
N ARG A 209 -29.39 6.10 3.98
CA ARG A 209 -30.21 4.90 4.18
C ARG A 209 -29.37 3.64 4.40
N LEU A 210 -28.24 3.51 3.69
CA LEU A 210 -27.27 2.44 3.95
C LEU A 210 -26.74 2.51 5.38
N LEU A 211 -26.34 3.69 5.86
CA LEU A 211 -25.89 3.86 7.25
C LEU A 211 -26.99 3.41 8.24
N ALA A 212 -28.23 3.84 8.03
CA ALA A 212 -29.36 3.42 8.87
C ALA A 212 -29.62 1.90 8.79
N PHE A 213 -29.43 1.29 7.63
CA PHE A 213 -29.53 -0.16 7.45
C PHE A 213 -28.44 -0.91 8.24
N MET A 214 -27.18 -0.47 8.13
CA MET A 214 -26.04 -1.10 8.80
C MET A 214 -26.12 -0.94 10.33
N SER A 215 -26.58 0.21 10.82
CA SER A 215 -26.68 0.55 12.25
C SER A 215 -27.70 -0.31 13.01
N ARG A 216 -28.54 -1.09 12.32
CA ARG A 216 -29.45 -2.06 12.97
C ARG A 216 -28.73 -3.30 13.50
N ARG A 217 -27.51 -3.56 13.02
CA ARG A 217 -26.73 -4.78 13.33
C ARG A 217 -25.36 -4.48 13.92
N LEU A 218 -24.86 -3.26 13.70
CA LEU A 218 -23.53 -2.83 14.13
C LEU A 218 -23.69 -1.63 15.06
N ASP A 219 -22.97 -1.65 16.18
CA ASP A 219 -22.85 -0.51 17.08
C ASP A 219 -22.08 0.65 16.42
N HIS A 220 -21.03 0.31 15.66
CA HIS A 220 -20.21 1.26 14.90
C HIS A 220 -20.13 0.84 13.43
N VAL A 221 -20.51 1.75 12.54
CA VAL A 221 -20.38 1.55 11.08
C VAL A 221 -19.14 2.30 10.62
N SER A 222 -18.02 1.58 10.51
CA SER A 222 -16.78 2.13 9.98
C SER A 222 -16.78 2.21 8.45
N ALA A 223 -15.84 2.98 7.89
CA ALA A 223 -15.61 3.00 6.45
C ALA A 223 -15.28 1.60 5.90
N GLU A 224 -14.54 0.78 6.65
CA GLU A 224 -14.23 -0.60 6.27
C GLU A 224 -15.49 -1.44 6.00
N GLN A 225 -16.53 -1.30 6.81
CA GLN A 225 -17.77 -2.09 6.68
C GLN A 225 -18.55 -1.81 5.40
N VAL A 226 -18.22 -0.73 4.68
CA VAL A 226 -18.88 -0.32 3.44
C VAL A 226 -17.90 -0.12 2.27
N CYS A 227 -16.60 -0.10 2.53
CA CYS A 227 -15.54 0.20 1.57
C CYS A 227 -14.40 -0.84 1.65
N SER A 228 -14.77 -2.11 1.73
CA SER A 228 -13.85 -3.25 1.64
C SER A 228 -14.53 -4.46 1.00
N GLY A 229 -13.78 -5.53 0.82
CA GLY A 229 -14.30 -6.81 0.36
C GLY A 229 -15.40 -7.37 1.28
N ILE A 230 -15.25 -7.29 2.60
CA ILE A 230 -16.29 -7.72 3.54
C ILE A 230 -17.55 -6.83 3.49
N GLY A 231 -17.42 -5.58 3.01
CA GLY A 231 -18.53 -4.65 2.88
C GLY A 231 -19.43 -4.91 1.66
N ILE A 232 -18.90 -5.48 0.57
CA ILE A 232 -19.64 -5.68 -0.69
C ILE A 232 -20.95 -6.49 -0.49
N PRO A 233 -20.96 -7.63 0.22
CA PRO A 233 -22.20 -8.35 0.50
C PRO A 233 -23.24 -7.51 1.25
N SER A 234 -22.80 -6.67 2.20
CA SER A 234 -23.67 -5.76 2.94
C SER A 234 -24.30 -4.69 2.04
N LEU A 235 -23.53 -4.15 1.08
CA LEU A 235 -24.06 -3.21 0.08
C LEU A 235 -25.13 -3.87 -0.81
N TYR A 236 -24.87 -5.11 -1.25
CA TYR A 236 -25.83 -5.88 -2.03
C TYR A 236 -27.12 -6.16 -1.24
N ASP A 237 -26.99 -6.62 0.01
CA ASP A 237 -28.13 -6.93 0.88
C ASP A 237 -28.95 -5.67 1.21
N PHE A 238 -28.30 -4.52 1.37
CA PHE A 238 -28.97 -3.22 1.48
C PHE A 238 -29.78 -2.90 0.23
N LEU A 239 -29.20 -2.99 -0.97
CA LEU A 239 -29.90 -2.68 -2.22
C LEU A 239 -31.09 -3.61 -2.46
N ARG A 240 -30.96 -4.89 -2.10
CA ARG A 240 -32.08 -5.85 -2.15
C ARG A 240 -33.22 -5.44 -1.23
N ALA A 241 -32.91 -4.91 -0.04
CA ALA A 241 -33.93 -4.42 0.90
C ALA A 241 -34.53 -3.07 0.49
N ASP A 242 -33.73 -2.16 -0.08
CA ASP A 242 -34.15 -0.83 -0.55
C ASP A 242 -35.02 -0.92 -1.82
N ARG A 243 -34.93 -2.02 -2.59
CA ARG A 243 -35.66 -2.22 -3.85
C ARG A 243 -36.39 -3.58 -3.91
N PRO A 244 -37.52 -3.73 -3.19
CA PRO A 244 -38.32 -4.95 -3.25
C PRO A 244 -38.83 -5.19 -4.69
N GLY A 245 -38.69 -6.43 -5.18
CA GLY A 245 -39.14 -6.84 -6.52
C GLY A 245 -38.02 -7.13 -7.54
N ARG A 246 -36.76 -6.81 -7.23
CA ARG A 246 -35.61 -7.30 -8.02
C ARG A 246 -35.14 -8.67 -7.50
N VAL A 247 -35.15 -9.67 -8.38
CA VAL A 247 -34.77 -11.04 -8.04
C VAL A 247 -33.25 -11.17 -8.05
N ALA A 248 -32.67 -11.60 -6.93
CA ALA A 248 -31.26 -11.97 -6.87
C ALA A 248 -30.99 -13.20 -7.75
N THR A 249 -29.86 -13.21 -8.45
CA THR A 249 -29.43 -14.42 -9.16
C THR A 249 -29.03 -15.51 -8.14
N ARG A 250 -29.28 -16.80 -8.45
CA ARG A 250 -28.99 -17.90 -7.51
C ARG A 250 -27.51 -17.96 -7.06
N GLY A 251 -26.58 -17.41 -7.83
CA GLY A 251 -25.14 -17.42 -7.56
C GLY A 251 -24.69 -16.47 -6.44
N THR A 252 -25.36 -15.34 -6.22
CA THR A 252 -24.97 -14.32 -5.22
C THR A 252 -25.53 -14.62 -3.81
N ALA A 253 -26.42 -15.61 -3.71
CA ALA A 253 -27.09 -16.05 -2.48
C ALA A 253 -26.50 -17.33 -1.84
N GLY A 254 -25.46 -17.94 -2.44
CA GLY A 254 -24.85 -19.18 -1.94
C GLY A 254 -23.91 -18.99 -0.74
N ASN A 255 -23.49 -20.11 -0.14
CA ASN A 255 -22.58 -20.17 1.03
C ASN A 255 -21.08 -20.01 0.68
N GLY A 256 -20.73 -19.66 -0.57
CA GLY A 256 -19.35 -19.43 -1.00
C GLY A 256 -18.85 -18.02 -0.66
N ASP A 257 -17.70 -17.64 -1.23
CA ASP A 257 -17.20 -16.26 -1.20
C ASP A 257 -18.19 -15.33 -1.94
N ARG A 258 -19.13 -14.75 -1.17
CA ARG A 258 -20.17 -13.84 -1.69
C ARG A 258 -19.56 -12.60 -2.33
N THR A 259 -18.45 -12.10 -1.81
CA THR A 259 -17.75 -10.94 -2.36
C THR A 259 -17.30 -11.25 -3.78
N ARG A 260 -16.62 -12.38 -3.99
CA ARG A 260 -16.22 -12.83 -5.33
C ARG A 260 -17.43 -13.00 -6.25
N ALA A 261 -18.47 -13.69 -5.79
CA ALA A 261 -19.67 -13.94 -6.61
C ALA A 261 -20.37 -12.65 -7.05
N ILE A 262 -20.49 -11.66 -6.16
CA ILE A 262 -21.10 -10.36 -6.47
C ILE A 262 -20.21 -9.57 -7.44
N VAL A 263 -18.89 -9.56 -7.25
CA VAL A 263 -17.97 -8.87 -8.18
C VAL A 263 -18.02 -9.51 -9.57
N GLU A 264 -18.00 -10.84 -9.66
CA GLU A 264 -18.10 -11.56 -10.94
C GLU A 264 -19.43 -11.28 -11.65
N ALA A 265 -20.55 -11.30 -10.91
CA ALA A 265 -21.87 -10.97 -11.45
C ALA A 265 -21.95 -9.51 -11.94
N ALA A 266 -21.37 -8.56 -11.20
CA ALA A 266 -21.30 -7.15 -11.59
C ALA A 266 -20.46 -6.95 -12.86
N LEU A 267 -19.35 -7.68 -13.01
CA LEU A 267 -18.49 -7.61 -14.20
C LEU A 267 -19.12 -8.31 -15.42
N ALA A 268 -20.09 -9.19 -15.21
CA ALA A 268 -20.87 -9.83 -16.26
C ALA A 268 -22.10 -9.00 -16.71
N ALA A 269 -22.31 -7.80 -16.17
CA ALA A 269 -23.47 -6.95 -16.49
C ALA A 269 -23.67 -6.74 -18.00
N GLY A 270 -24.94 -6.79 -18.44
CA GLY A 270 -25.31 -6.69 -19.86
C GLY A 270 -25.16 -7.99 -20.65
N LYS A 271 -24.97 -9.13 -19.99
CA LYS A 271 -24.99 -10.49 -20.57
C LYS A 271 -26.20 -11.27 -20.06
N GLU A 272 -26.52 -12.37 -20.73
CA GLU A 272 -27.58 -13.28 -20.28
C GLU A 272 -27.27 -13.82 -18.87
N GLY A 273 -28.21 -13.66 -17.93
CA GLY A 273 -28.00 -13.98 -16.51
C GLY A 273 -27.35 -12.88 -15.68
N ASP A 274 -27.44 -11.61 -16.10
CA ASP A 274 -26.96 -10.48 -15.32
C ASP A 274 -27.65 -10.32 -13.95
N ASP A 275 -26.94 -9.71 -13.01
CA ASP A 275 -27.48 -9.33 -11.71
C ASP A 275 -27.37 -7.81 -11.56
N PRO A 276 -28.45 -7.06 -11.88
CA PRO A 276 -28.43 -5.62 -11.78
C PRO A 276 -28.13 -5.11 -10.37
N LEU A 277 -28.48 -5.86 -9.32
CA LEU A 277 -28.15 -5.48 -7.94
C LEU A 277 -26.66 -5.58 -7.67
N ALA A 278 -25.96 -6.54 -8.28
CA ALA A 278 -24.51 -6.67 -8.17
C ALA A 278 -23.79 -5.49 -8.83
N ALA A 279 -24.23 -5.11 -10.03
CA ALA A 279 -23.72 -3.93 -10.73
C ALA A 279 -23.95 -2.63 -9.91
N GLU A 280 -25.15 -2.46 -9.35
CA GLU A 280 -25.46 -1.32 -8.47
C GLU A 280 -24.64 -1.34 -7.17
N ALA A 281 -24.42 -2.51 -6.57
CA ALA A 281 -23.58 -2.64 -5.37
C ALA A 281 -22.14 -2.21 -5.65
N LEU A 282 -21.59 -2.58 -6.81
CA LEU A 282 -20.23 -2.21 -7.17
C LEU A 282 -20.11 -0.72 -7.54
N ALA A 283 -21.14 -0.14 -8.16
CA ALA A 283 -21.21 1.30 -8.39
C ALA A 283 -21.29 2.08 -7.06
N LEU A 284 -22.09 1.61 -6.11
CA LEU A 284 -22.18 2.19 -4.77
C LEU A 284 -20.85 2.08 -4.01
N PHE A 285 -20.17 0.93 -4.11
CA PHE A 285 -18.83 0.74 -3.57
C PHE A 285 -17.82 1.77 -4.13
N VAL A 286 -17.80 1.98 -5.45
CA VAL A 286 -16.90 2.97 -6.08
C VAL A 286 -17.19 4.39 -5.61
N ALA A 287 -18.47 4.76 -5.49
CA ALA A 287 -18.87 6.06 -4.96
C ALA A 287 -18.39 6.25 -3.51
N ILE A 288 -18.56 5.23 -2.66
CA ILE A 288 -18.09 5.26 -1.27
C ILE A 288 -16.56 5.36 -1.21
N LEU A 289 -15.85 4.54 -1.99
CA LEU A 289 -14.38 4.58 -2.07
C LEU A 289 -13.89 5.96 -2.50
N ALA A 290 -14.54 6.60 -3.46
CA ALA A 290 -14.21 7.96 -3.88
C ALA A 290 -14.43 8.98 -2.75
N THR A 291 -15.53 8.88 -2.01
CA THR A 291 -15.80 9.80 -0.90
C THR A 291 -14.83 9.64 0.27
N GLU A 292 -14.48 8.39 0.62
CA GLU A 292 -13.51 8.13 1.70
C GLU A 292 -12.09 8.49 1.28
N SER A 293 -11.74 8.24 0.02
CA SER A 293 -10.50 8.73 -0.59
C SER A 293 -10.38 10.26 -0.49
N ALA A 294 -11.45 10.99 -0.78
CA ALA A 294 -11.48 12.45 -0.66
C ALA A 294 -11.31 12.89 0.80
N ASN A 295 -11.94 12.18 1.76
CA ASN A 295 -11.76 12.45 3.19
C ASN A 295 -10.31 12.26 3.61
N LEU A 296 -9.67 11.16 3.21
CA LEU A 296 -8.27 10.89 3.51
C LEU A 296 -7.36 12.00 2.95
N VAL A 297 -7.54 12.35 1.68
CA VAL A 297 -6.79 13.44 1.03
C VAL A 297 -6.95 14.77 1.76
N LEU A 298 -8.17 15.10 2.20
CA LEU A 298 -8.45 16.34 2.93
C LEU A 298 -7.84 16.35 4.34
N LYS A 299 -7.87 15.21 5.05
CA LYS A 299 -7.35 15.08 6.42
C LYS A 299 -5.84 15.37 6.48
N ILE A 300 -5.08 14.94 5.47
CA ILE A 300 -3.62 15.05 5.47
C ILE A 300 -3.05 16.04 4.44
N LEU A 301 -3.92 16.68 3.65
CA LEU A 301 -3.54 17.47 2.48
C LEU A 301 -2.60 16.70 1.54
N ALA A 302 -3.08 15.56 1.02
CA ALA A 302 -2.34 14.67 0.13
C ALA A 302 -2.16 15.23 -1.30
N THR A 303 -1.65 16.45 -1.44
CA THR A 303 -1.46 17.15 -2.72
C THR A 303 -0.40 16.51 -3.61
N GLY A 304 0.46 15.65 -3.04
CA GLY A 304 1.42 14.85 -3.79
C GLY A 304 0.79 13.70 -4.56
N GLY A 305 -0.38 13.22 -4.12
CA GLY A 305 -1.15 12.19 -4.82
C GLY A 305 -1.90 11.24 -3.89
N LEU A 306 -2.85 10.55 -4.49
CA LEU A 306 -3.59 9.44 -3.91
C LEU A 306 -3.30 8.17 -4.70
N TYR A 307 -2.93 7.10 -4.01
CA TYR A 307 -2.77 5.78 -4.58
C TYR A 307 -3.81 4.82 -3.98
N ILE A 308 -4.54 4.15 -4.86
CA ILE A 308 -5.57 3.18 -4.53
C ILE A 308 -4.95 1.79 -4.72
N GLY A 309 -4.61 1.16 -3.60
CA GLY A 309 -4.02 -0.18 -3.54
C GLY A 309 -5.03 -1.27 -3.20
N GLY A 310 -4.53 -2.41 -2.74
CA GLY A 310 -5.35 -3.55 -2.32
C GLY A 310 -5.73 -4.47 -3.48
N GLY A 311 -6.21 -5.67 -3.15
CA GLY A 311 -6.51 -6.70 -4.14
C GLY A 311 -7.81 -6.49 -4.93
N LEU A 312 -8.70 -5.63 -4.44
CA LEU A 312 -10.01 -5.40 -5.04
C LEU A 312 -9.97 -4.40 -6.22
N PRO A 313 -9.34 -3.21 -6.12
CA PRO A 313 -9.38 -2.20 -7.19
C PRO A 313 -8.90 -2.68 -8.57
N PRO A 314 -7.80 -3.45 -8.69
CA PRO A 314 -7.38 -4.00 -9.99
C PRO A 314 -8.42 -4.91 -10.65
N ARG A 315 -9.22 -5.63 -9.85
CA ARG A 315 -10.25 -6.55 -10.35
C ARG A 315 -11.51 -5.83 -10.84
N ILE A 316 -11.75 -4.61 -10.35
CA ILE A 316 -12.95 -3.82 -10.63
C ILE A 316 -12.64 -2.58 -11.48
N LEU A 317 -11.48 -2.55 -12.15
CA LEU A 317 -11.05 -1.44 -13.01
C LEU A 317 -12.13 -0.93 -13.99
N PRO A 318 -12.97 -1.79 -14.62
CA PRO A 318 -14.05 -1.31 -15.48
C PRO A 318 -15.04 -0.35 -14.79
N TYR A 319 -15.20 -0.45 -13.46
CA TYR A 319 -16.04 0.45 -12.65
C TYR A 319 -15.26 1.67 -12.14
N LEU A 320 -13.93 1.57 -12.00
CA LEU A 320 -13.05 2.67 -11.61
C LEU A 320 -12.69 3.54 -12.81
N THR A 321 -13.67 4.24 -13.37
CA THR A 321 -13.44 5.24 -14.43
C THR A 321 -13.22 6.62 -13.84
N ALA A 322 -12.49 7.48 -14.54
CA ALA A 322 -12.32 8.88 -14.15
C ALA A 322 -13.67 9.58 -13.91
N LYS A 323 -14.67 9.32 -14.77
CA LYS A 323 -16.02 9.91 -14.65
C LYS A 323 -16.73 9.47 -13.38
N ALA A 324 -16.76 8.16 -13.11
CA ALA A 324 -17.43 7.62 -11.93
C ALA A 324 -16.72 8.06 -10.64
N PHE A 325 -15.40 7.89 -10.57
CA PHE A 325 -14.63 8.17 -9.37
C PHE A 325 -14.55 9.67 -9.06
N LEU A 326 -14.24 10.52 -10.05
CA LEU A 326 -14.05 11.95 -9.81
C LEU A 326 -15.36 12.71 -9.56
N GLY A 327 -16.50 12.16 -9.95
CA GLY A 327 -17.82 12.72 -9.63
C GLY A 327 -18.03 12.85 -8.12
N ASP A 328 -17.71 11.79 -7.38
CA ASP A 328 -17.84 11.72 -5.92
C ASP A 328 -16.58 12.21 -5.18
N PHE A 329 -15.40 11.99 -5.73
CA PHE A 329 -14.14 12.43 -5.13
C PHE A 329 -14.02 13.96 -5.11
N CYS A 330 -14.30 14.65 -6.23
CA CYS A 330 -14.17 16.10 -6.33
C CYS A 330 -15.45 16.78 -5.83
N ARG A 331 -15.55 17.03 -4.52
CA ARG A 331 -16.78 17.53 -3.87
C ARG A 331 -16.58 18.72 -2.94
N GLY A 332 -17.70 19.39 -2.63
CA GLY A 332 -17.76 20.51 -1.68
C GLY A 332 -16.90 21.71 -2.04
N ARG A 333 -16.61 22.56 -1.05
CA ARG A 333 -15.81 23.79 -1.23
C ARG A 333 -14.37 23.54 -1.72
N HIS A 334 -13.85 22.33 -1.48
CA HIS A 334 -12.49 21.94 -1.87
C HIS A 334 -12.43 21.18 -3.20
N ARG A 335 -13.53 21.12 -3.97
CA ARG A 335 -13.59 20.44 -5.29
C ARG A 335 -12.42 20.80 -6.21
N GLN A 336 -12.04 22.07 -6.30
CA GLN A 336 -10.94 22.51 -7.16
C GLN A 336 -9.56 22.02 -6.69
N MET A 337 -9.36 21.87 -5.38
CA MET A 337 -8.13 21.31 -4.82
C MET A 337 -8.08 19.80 -5.12
N LEU A 338 -9.17 19.09 -4.83
CA LEU A 338 -9.29 17.65 -5.07
C LEU A 338 -9.09 17.31 -6.57
N ALA A 339 -9.64 18.11 -7.48
CA ALA A 339 -9.46 17.92 -8.92
C ALA A 339 -7.99 18.02 -9.38
N ARG A 340 -7.12 18.68 -8.61
CA ARG A 340 -5.68 18.78 -8.89
C ARG A 340 -4.87 17.63 -8.29
N VAL A 341 -5.43 16.83 -7.40
CA VAL A 341 -4.71 15.70 -6.79
C VAL A 341 -4.59 14.56 -7.80
N PRO A 342 -3.37 14.09 -8.12
CA PRO A 342 -3.20 12.88 -8.93
C PRO A 342 -3.82 11.68 -8.23
N VAL A 343 -4.54 10.84 -8.97
CA VAL A 343 -5.18 9.63 -8.46
C VAL A 343 -4.80 8.44 -9.31
N HIS A 344 -4.21 7.43 -8.69
CA HIS A 344 -3.69 6.24 -9.36
C HIS A 344 -4.22 4.98 -8.70
N VAL A 345 -4.60 3.98 -9.48
CA VAL A 345 -4.82 2.61 -9.02
C VAL A 345 -3.52 1.83 -9.22
N ILE A 346 -3.06 1.16 -8.18
CA ILE A 346 -1.85 0.34 -8.19
C ILE A 346 -2.14 -0.98 -8.90
N LEU A 347 -1.36 -1.31 -9.94
CA LEU A 347 -1.52 -2.56 -10.71
C LEU A 347 -0.48 -3.63 -10.35
N GLU A 348 0.66 -3.24 -9.79
CA GLU A 348 1.74 -4.17 -9.43
C GLU A 348 1.39 -4.93 -8.13
N PRO A 349 1.15 -6.26 -8.18
CA PRO A 349 0.80 -7.04 -7.00
C PRO A 349 1.92 -7.08 -5.95
N ARG A 350 3.17 -6.85 -6.33
CA ARG A 350 4.34 -6.89 -5.42
C ARG A 350 4.63 -5.55 -4.76
N THR A 351 3.70 -4.60 -4.79
CA THR A 351 3.94 -3.23 -4.31
C THR A 351 4.40 -3.19 -2.84
N ALA A 352 3.77 -3.97 -1.95
CA ALA A 352 4.21 -4.04 -0.55
C ALA A 352 5.63 -4.61 -0.41
N LEU A 353 5.97 -5.65 -1.17
CA LEU A 353 7.30 -6.24 -1.21
C LEU A 353 8.37 -5.25 -1.69
N ILE A 354 8.11 -4.55 -2.80
CA ILE A 354 8.97 -3.48 -3.32
C ILE A 354 9.10 -2.36 -2.29
N GLY A 355 8.01 -2.01 -1.62
CA GLY A 355 8.00 -0.96 -0.63
C GLY A 355 8.74 -1.29 0.66
N ALA A 356 8.74 -2.56 1.09
CA ALA A 356 9.60 -3.03 2.17
C ALA A 356 11.08 -2.88 1.79
N ALA A 357 11.44 -3.19 0.53
CA ALA A 357 12.79 -2.95 0.03
C ALA A 357 13.13 -1.45 0.01
N ALA A 358 12.24 -0.61 -0.52
CA ALA A 358 12.39 0.84 -0.59
C ALA A 358 12.54 1.48 0.80
N TYR A 359 11.76 1.01 1.79
CA TYR A 359 11.86 1.43 3.18
C TYR A 359 13.27 1.13 3.73
N ALA A 360 13.75 -0.11 3.60
CA ALA A 360 15.09 -0.44 4.06
C ALA A 360 16.16 0.40 3.35
N CYS A 361 16.07 0.62 2.03
CA CYS A 361 17.03 1.48 1.33
C CYS A 361 17.08 2.91 1.90
N ALA A 362 15.92 3.47 2.27
CA ALA A 362 15.79 4.81 2.83
C ALA A 362 16.24 4.92 4.29
N PHE A 363 16.08 3.87 5.10
CA PHE A 363 16.24 3.90 6.56
C PHE A 363 17.32 2.99 7.14
N ASP A 364 17.95 2.08 6.37
CA ASP A 364 18.99 1.13 6.83
C ASP A 364 20.39 1.78 7.02
N SER A 365 20.46 3.10 7.19
CA SER A 365 21.72 3.85 7.34
C SER A 365 22.16 3.99 8.79
N GLY A 366 22.06 2.97 9.64
CA GLY A 366 22.65 2.95 11.00
C GLY A 366 22.36 4.14 11.93
N ALA A 367 21.37 4.99 11.64
CA ALA A 367 21.30 6.34 12.22
C ALA A 367 20.14 6.47 13.20
N ARG A 368 20.55 6.65 14.45
CA ARG A 368 20.04 7.40 15.61
C ARG A 368 18.86 8.38 15.49
N ASP A 369 18.29 8.63 14.31
CA ASP A 369 17.18 9.56 14.13
C ASP A 369 16.06 8.88 13.33
N ARG A 370 15.32 7.96 13.99
CA ARG A 370 13.90 7.82 13.68
C ARG A 370 13.19 8.96 14.43
N PRO A 371 12.32 9.73 13.77
CA PRO A 371 11.55 10.76 14.47
C PRO A 371 10.69 10.17 15.60
#